data_AF-A0A1V6FWR7-F1
#
_entry.id   AF-A0A1V6FWR7-F1
#
_cell.length_a   1.000
_cell.length_b   1.000
_cell.length_c   1.000
_cell.angle_alpha   90.00
_cell.angle_beta   90.00
_cell.angle_gamma   90.00
#
_symmetry.space_group_name_H-M   'P 1'
#
loop_
_entity.id
_entity.type
_entity.pdbx_description
1 polymer ?
#
loop_
_entity_poly.entity_id
_entity_poly.type
_entity_poly.pdbx_seq_one_letter_code
_entity_poly.pdbx_strand_id
1 'polypeptide(L)'
;MNDASLDIPRRLNDAPRMFWWEIDVALIFLGAVLAGLLAGFFMTGCALGVLLALSFAKAKSGEHPAFALHLLYWHLPSIISGLRRTPPSYQRELMG
;
A
#
# COMPACT_ATOMS: atom_id res chain seq x y z
N MET A 1 13.28 3.04 34.86
CA MET A 1 12.25 3.91 34.26
C MET A 1 12.66 4.07 32.81
N ASN A 2 11.87 3.54 31.87
CA ASN A 2 12.16 3.71 30.45
C ASN A 2 11.65 5.09 30.05
N ASP A 3 12.57 6.02 29.81
CA ASP A 3 12.27 7.37 29.33
C ASP A 3 11.86 7.30 27.85
N ALA A 4 10.64 6.80 27.61
CA ALA A 4 10.04 6.71 26.26
C ALA A 4 9.94 8.08 25.56
N SER A 5 10.08 9.18 26.30
CA SER A 5 10.10 10.55 25.78
C SER A 5 11.38 10.93 25.02
N LEU A 6 12.46 10.13 25.11
CA LEU A 6 13.74 10.42 24.45
C LEU A 6 14.04 9.53 23.24
N ASP A 7 13.22 8.50 22.97
CA ASP A 7 13.45 7.61 21.84
C ASP A 7 12.82 8.20 20.56
N ILE A 8 13.67 8.55 19.59
CA ILE A 8 13.22 9.11 18.31
C ILE A 8 12.63 7.97 17.48
N PRO A 9 11.32 8.02 17.11
CA PRO A 9 10.69 6.94 16.35
C PRO A 9 11.33 6.81 14.97
N ARG A 10 12.04 5.71 14.73
CA ARG A 10 12.75 5.46 13.47
C ARG A 10 11.86 4.89 12.36
N ARG A 11 10.62 4.49 12.69
CA ARG A 11 9.74 3.70 11.81
C ARG A 11 8.44 4.40 11.44
N LEU A 12 8.41 5.74 11.49
CA LEU A 12 7.20 6.51 11.19
C LEU A 12 6.77 6.37 9.70
N ASN A 13 7.74 6.21 8.81
CA ASN A 13 7.52 6.14 7.35
C ASN A 13 7.61 4.71 6.80
N ASP A 14 7.71 3.68 7.66
CA ASP A 14 7.72 2.30 7.21
C ASP A 14 6.35 1.97 6.59
N ALA A 15 6.35 1.32 5.42
CA ALA A 15 5.10 0.87 4.81
C ALA A 15 4.35 -0.07 5.78
N PRO A 16 3.01 0.04 5.86
CA PRO A 16 2.23 -0.92 6.63
C PRO A 16 2.42 -2.32 6.05
N ARG A 17 2.64 -3.30 6.94
CA ARG A 17 2.85 -4.71 6.57
C ARG A 17 1.64 -5.54 6.97
N MET A 18 1.25 -6.46 6.09
CA MET A 18 0.30 -7.54 6.36
C MET A 18 1.10 -8.84 6.49
N PHE A 19 1.15 -9.40 7.69
CA PHE A 19 2.04 -10.53 8.01
C PHE A 19 3.51 -10.22 7.67
N TRP A 20 4.09 -10.91 6.66
CA TRP A 20 5.47 -10.72 6.21
C TRP A 20 5.56 -9.93 4.91
N TRP A 21 4.42 -9.53 4.33
CA TRP A 21 4.35 -8.80 3.08
C TRP A 21 3.94 -7.35 3.33
N GLU A 22 4.29 -6.47 2.42
CA GLU A 22 3.76 -5.11 2.41
C GLU A 22 2.27 -5.14 2.05
N ILE A 23 1.49 -4.19 2.57
CA ILE A 23 0.02 -4.17 2.44
C ILE A 23 -0.43 -4.26 0.98
N ASP A 24 0.28 -3.59 0.07
CA ASP A 24 -0.03 -3.49 -1.34
C ASP A 24 0.24 -4.80 -2.08
N VAL A 25 1.36 -5.45 -1.80
CA VAL A 25 1.67 -6.80 -2.30
C VAL A 25 0.62 -7.81 -1.82
N ALA A 26 0.23 -7.72 -0.55
CA ALA A 26 -0.80 -8.58 0.03
C ALA A 26 -2.19 -8.34 -0.60
N LEU A 27 -2.55 -7.08 -0.87
CA LEU A 27 -3.80 -6.72 -1.53
C LEU A 27 -3.87 -7.22 -2.98
N ILE A 28 -2.76 -7.17 -3.72
CA ILE A 28 -2.70 -7.71 -5.09
C ILE A 28 -2.94 -9.22 -5.09
N PHE A 29 -2.26 -9.93 -4.18
CA PHE A 29 -2.47 -11.37 -4.02
C PHE A 29 -3.90 -11.71 -3.64
N LEU A 30 -4.45 -11.02 -2.63
CA LEU A 30 -5.81 -11.24 -2.16
C LEU A 30 -6.82 -10.96 -3.28
N GLY A 31 -6.65 -9.87 -4.02
CA GLY A 31 -7.52 -9.50 -5.16
C GLY A 31 -7.52 -10.57 -6.24
N ALA A 32 -6.36 -11.12 -6.60
CA ALA A 32 -6.25 -12.20 -7.58
C ALA A 32 -6.89 -13.51 -7.10
N VAL A 33 -6.71 -13.87 -5.83
CA VAL A 33 -7.35 -15.06 -5.23
C VAL A 33 -8.87 -14.91 -5.20
N LEU A 34 -9.39 -13.76 -4.79
CA LEU A 34 -10.82 -13.49 -4.77
C LEU A 34 -11.41 -13.52 -6.18
N ALA A 35 -10.72 -12.94 -7.18
CA ALA A 35 -11.14 -13.01 -8.57
C ALA A 35 -11.17 -14.45 -9.09
N GLY A 36 -10.14 -15.26 -8.77
CA GLY A 36 -10.10 -16.67 -9.11
C GLY A 36 -11.18 -17.50 -8.42
N LEU A 37 -11.53 -17.17 -7.17
CA LEU A 37 -12.62 -17.78 -6.44
C LEU A 37 -13.98 -17.47 -7.11
N LEU A 38 -14.23 -16.21 -7.46
CA LEU A 38 -15.43 -15.78 -8.18
C LEU A 38 -15.55 -16.43 -9.56
N ALA A 39 -14.43 -16.67 -10.24
CA ALA A 39 -14.37 -17.36 -11.53
C ALA A 39 -14.49 -18.89 -11.42
N GLY A 40 -14.50 -19.47 -10.22
CA GLY A 40 -14.54 -20.92 -10.00
C GLY A 40 -13.19 -21.63 -10.16
N PHE A 41 -12.10 -20.90 -10.40
CA PHE A 41 -10.76 -21.45 -10.60
C PHE A 41 -9.79 -21.06 -9.47
N PHE A 42 -10.12 -21.43 -8.24
CA PHE A 42 -9.35 -21.06 -7.04
C PHE A 42 -7.84 -21.34 -7.15
N MET A 43 -7.46 -22.55 -7.58
CA MET A 43 -6.04 -22.94 -7.68
C MET A 43 -5.28 -22.07 -8.69
N THR A 44 -5.90 -21.73 -9.82
CA THR A 44 -5.29 -20.85 -10.82
C THR A 44 -5.22 -19.41 -10.32
N GLY A 45 -6.23 -18.95 -9.55
CA GLY A 45 -6.24 -17.65 -8.90
C GLY A 45 -5.12 -17.50 -7.88
N CYS A 46 -4.85 -18.53 -7.09
CA CYS A 46 -3.71 -18.58 -6.18
C CYS A 46 -2.38 -18.52 -6.93
N ALA A 47 -2.20 -19.34 -7.98
CA ALA A 47 -0.98 -19.35 -8.78
C ALA A 47 -0.71 -17.99 -9.45
N LEU A 48 -1.73 -17.41 -10.09
CA LEU A 48 -1.65 -16.08 -10.69
C LEU A 48 -1.43 -14.99 -9.64
N GLY A 49 -2.07 -15.10 -8.47
CA GLY A 49 -1.88 -14.18 -7.37
C GLY A 49 -0.43 -14.13 -6.90
N VAL A 50 0.23 -15.27 -6.74
CA VAL A 50 1.65 -15.31 -6.37
C VAL A 50 2.51 -14.67 -7.46
N LEU A 51 2.26 -14.98 -8.73
CA LEU A 51 3.00 -14.39 -9.85
C LEU A 51 2.85 -12.86 -9.91
N LEU A 52 1.63 -12.36 -9.72
CA LEU A 52 1.34 -10.92 -9.69
C LEU A 52 2.00 -10.25 -8.48
N ALA A 53 1.92 -10.86 -7.29
CA ALA A 53 2.55 -10.34 -6.08
C ALA A 53 4.07 -10.24 -6.22
N LEU A 54 4.73 -11.29 -6.76
CA LEU A 54 6.18 -11.29 -6.97
C LEU A 54 6.62 -10.30 -8.04
N SER A 55 5.90 -10.21 -9.15
CA SER A 55 6.23 -9.24 -10.21
C SER A 55 6.05 -7.80 -9.73
N PHE A 56 5.00 -7.51 -8.96
CA PHE A 56 4.80 -6.20 -8.35
C PHE A 56 5.86 -5.87 -7.29
N ALA A 57 6.19 -6.81 -6.40
CA ALA A 57 7.24 -6.63 -5.40
C ALA A 57 8.61 -6.37 -6.05
N LYS A 58 8.90 -7.01 -7.18
CA LYS A 58 10.11 -6.74 -7.98
C LYS A 58 10.07 -5.35 -8.61
N ALA A 59 8.94 -4.92 -9.15
CA ALA A 59 8.79 -3.59 -9.74
C ALA A 59 8.97 -2.48 -8.68
N LYS A 60 8.41 -2.69 -7.48
CA LYS A 60 8.51 -1.76 -6.34
C LYS A 60 9.90 -1.71 -5.68
N SER A 61 10.76 -2.68 -5.96
CA SER A 61 12.06 -2.82 -5.29
C SER A 61 12.96 -1.59 -5.54
N GLY A 62 13.20 -0.81 -4.49
CA GLY A 62 14.06 0.39 -4.54
C GLY A 62 13.29 1.71 -4.65
N GLU A 63 11.96 1.66 -4.68
CA GLU A 63 11.11 2.84 -4.75
C GLU A 63 10.61 3.27 -3.36
N HIS A 64 9.94 4.42 -3.32
CA HIS A 64 9.39 4.98 -2.08
C HIS A 64 8.36 4.01 -1.45
N PRO A 65 8.28 3.87 -0.10
CA PRO A 65 7.33 2.98 0.59
C PRO A 65 5.87 3.15 0.15
N ALA A 66 5.49 4.38 -0.21
CA ALA A 66 4.16 4.77 -0.68
C ALA A 66 3.99 4.74 -2.23
N PHE A 67 4.83 4.01 -2.96
CA PHE A 67 4.80 3.93 -4.42
C PHE A 67 3.41 3.56 -4.98
N ALA A 68 2.79 2.52 -4.44
CA ALA A 68 1.46 2.07 -4.88
C ALA A 68 0.38 3.16 -4.71
N LEU A 69 0.41 3.90 -3.60
CA LEU A 69 -0.52 5.01 -3.36
C LEU A 69 -0.28 6.16 -4.35
N HIS A 70 0.98 6.43 -4.67
CA HIS A 70 1.33 7.46 -5.66
C HIS A 70 0.83 7.09 -7.06
N LEU A 71 1.02 5.82 -7.45
CA LEU A 71 0.51 5.29 -8.70
C LEU A 71 -1.02 5.37 -8.75
N LEU A 72 -1.69 4.96 -7.67
CA LEU A 72 -3.14 5.03 -7.54
C LEU A 72 -3.64 6.48 -7.68
N TYR A 73 -2.97 7.43 -7.03
CA TYR A 73 -3.31 8.84 -7.08
C TYR A 73 -3.27 9.40 -8.51
N TRP A 74 -2.29 9.01 -9.32
CA TRP A 74 -2.15 9.49 -10.70
C TRP A 74 -3.08 8.78 -11.68
N HIS A 75 -3.40 7.51 -11.46
CA HIS A 75 -4.18 6.71 -12.42
C HIS A 75 -5.67 6.61 -12.11
N LEU A 76 -6.08 6.79 -10.85
CA LEU A 76 -7.51 6.75 -10.52
C LEU A 76 -8.18 8.09 -10.78
N PRO A 77 -9.44 8.07 -11.24
CA PRO A 77 -10.23 9.29 -11.35
C PRO A 77 -10.35 9.95 -9.98
N SER A 78 -10.39 11.28 -9.98
CA SER A 78 -10.48 12.12 -8.78
C SER A 78 -11.69 11.83 -7.88
N ILE A 79 -12.69 11.13 -8.41
CA ILE A 79 -13.87 10.62 -7.68
C ILE A 79 -13.45 9.59 -6.63
N ILE A 80 -12.41 8.79 -6.88
CA ILE A 80 -11.98 7.70 -5.99
C ILE A 80 -10.83 8.14 -5.07
N SER A 81 -9.90 8.98 -5.54
CA SER A 81 -8.76 9.39 -4.70
C SER A 81 -9.14 10.37 -3.59
N GLY A 82 -10.23 11.14 -3.75
CA GLY A 82 -10.73 12.09 -2.75
C GLY A 82 -9.81 13.30 -2.47
N LEU A 83 -8.56 13.27 -2.94
CA LEU A 83 -7.61 14.37 -2.82
C LEU A 83 -7.93 15.46 -3.86
N ARG A 84 -8.80 16.41 -3.49
CA ARG A 84 -9.08 17.61 -4.31
C ARG A 84 -7.94 18.63 -4.30
N ARG A 85 -7.20 18.72 -3.18
CA ARG A 85 -6.13 19.70 -2.96
C ARG A 85 -5.33 19.28 -1.73
N THR A 86 -4.00 19.29 -1.79
CA THR A 86 -3.18 19.32 -0.57
C THR A 86 -3.38 20.68 0.11
N PRO A 87 -3.54 20.75 1.44
CA PRO A 87 -3.66 22.02 2.13
C PRO A 87 -2.46 22.91 1.80
N PRO A 88 -2.66 24.23 1.63
CA PRO A 88 -1.59 25.13 1.25
C PRO A 88 -0.48 25.12 2.31
N SER A 89 0.78 25.15 1.86
CA SER A 89 1.97 24.91 2.70
C SER A 89 2.15 25.87 3.88
N TYR A 90 1.46 27.01 3.88
CA TYR A 90 1.48 27.97 4.99
C TYR A 90 0.63 27.52 6.19
N GLN A 91 -0.27 26.56 6.00
CA GLN A 91 -1.15 26.06 7.04
C GLN A 91 -0.42 24.95 7.83
N ARG A 92 0.06 25.31 9.03
CA ARG A 92 0.89 24.44 9.89
C ARG A 92 0.12 23.66 10.95
N GLU A 93 -1.16 23.96 11.13
CA GLU A 93 -2.04 23.26 12.04
C GLU A 93 -2.94 22.32 11.24
N LEU A 94 -2.72 21.01 11.43
CA LEU A 94 -3.72 20.00 11.11
C LEU A 94 -4.83 20.12 12.17
N MET A 95 -5.96 20.72 11.81
CA MET A 95 -7.16 20.68 12.64
C MET A 95 -7.73 19.26 12.57
N GLY A 96 -7.33 18.41 13.51
CA GLY A 96 -7.77 17.01 13.61
C GLY A 96 -6.72 16.13 14.28
#